data_AF-A0A2A4UWK3-F1
#
_entry.id   AF-A0A2A4UWK3-F1
#
_cell.length_a   1.000
_cell.length_b   1.000
_cell.length_c   1.000
_cell.angle_alpha   90.00
_cell.angle_beta   90.00
_cell.angle_gamma   90.00
#
_symmetry.space_group_name_H-M   'P 1'
#
loop_
_entity.id
_entity.type
_entity.pdbx_description
1 polymer ?
#
loop_
_entity_poly.entity_id
_entity_poly.type
_entity_poly.pdbx_seq_one_letter_code
_entity_poly.pdbx_strand_id
1 'polypeptide(L)'
;MDIKNIDSKKLDSKSMVKRFRALDVKSIKDPELREKVRQLKGKQDGFTLLELLVVIAIMATLAGSLLVSYDGLQGKADKAQATFNLAAIDQGVRTFKVVTGDFPNRLDNLIDDGATAAALFTLPKKLKGKISSHTLTIDGVDALAGVGIDTLRLINETNNVEAEVGDLSIPNRAFDDADRGLGEDLTLAVGSKVAVIEFEGSVDLDAGDTTTDSSRLRDIAGLDAALPHLVIALGVGNNSSIVSTDSGANAANFSQAPFYGSVDEDEYGRFVVLFHIATDEADDGTFDPGEDGDFFEEAKFIGVVDTFGDWLDEELAEFTGQKS
;
A
#
# COMPACT_ATOMS: atom_id res chain seq x y z
N MET A 1 18.79 -75.23 -25.19
CA MET A 1 17.92 -74.04 -25.11
C MET A 1 18.04 -73.31 -26.43
N ASP A 2 16.97 -73.36 -27.23
CA ASP A 2 16.86 -72.72 -28.53
C ASP A 2 16.90 -71.20 -28.40
N ILE A 3 17.77 -70.55 -29.18
CA ILE A 3 17.93 -69.09 -29.23
C ILE A 3 17.15 -68.48 -30.41
N LYS A 4 16.07 -69.13 -30.85
CA LYS A 4 15.24 -68.67 -31.98
C LYS A 4 13.80 -68.39 -31.56
N ASN A 5 13.61 -67.30 -30.80
CA ASN A 5 12.48 -66.39 -30.94
C ASN A 5 12.56 -65.31 -29.85
N ILE A 6 13.15 -64.16 -30.18
CA ILE A 6 12.94 -62.95 -29.37
C ILE A 6 12.38 -61.90 -30.32
N ASP A 7 11.06 -61.72 -30.21
CA ASP A 7 10.29 -60.67 -30.87
C ASP A 7 10.84 -59.29 -30.47
N SER A 8 11.39 -58.56 -31.45
CA SER A 8 12.07 -57.27 -31.27
C SER A 8 11.14 -56.15 -30.76
N LYS A 9 9.80 -56.35 -30.84
CA LYS A 9 8.80 -55.38 -30.37
C LYS A 9 8.55 -55.40 -28.85
N LYS A 10 9.15 -56.32 -28.08
CA LYS A 10 8.93 -56.48 -26.62
C LYS A 10 10.12 -56.17 -25.73
N LEU A 11 11.21 -55.61 -26.27
CA LEU A 11 12.37 -55.21 -25.47
C LEU A 11 12.21 -53.75 -25.00
N ASP A 12 11.34 -53.53 -24.01
CA ASP A 12 11.36 -52.27 -23.25
C ASP A 12 12.54 -52.30 -22.25
N SER A 13 13.23 -51.17 -22.05
CA SER A 13 14.38 -51.02 -21.15
C SER A 13 14.17 -51.63 -19.75
N LYS A 14 12.96 -51.54 -19.21
CA LYS A 14 12.54 -52.09 -17.91
C LYS A 14 12.56 -53.63 -17.92
N SER A 15 12.09 -54.24 -19.01
CA SER A 15 12.11 -55.70 -19.20
C SER A 15 13.53 -56.24 -19.37
N MET A 16 14.42 -55.48 -20.04
CA MET A 16 15.84 -55.82 -20.19
C MET A 16 16.59 -55.74 -18.87
N VAL A 17 16.38 -54.70 -18.07
CA VAL A 17 17.01 -54.55 -16.74
C VAL A 17 16.58 -55.68 -15.81
N LYS A 18 15.31 -56.10 -15.84
CA LYS A 18 14.81 -57.23 -15.03
C LYS A 18 15.49 -58.54 -15.40
N ARG A 19 15.66 -58.81 -16.71
CA ARG A 19 16.36 -60.01 -17.21
C ARG A 19 17.86 -59.97 -16.92
N PHE A 20 18.48 -58.78 -16.98
CA PHE A 20 19.88 -58.58 -16.62
C PHE A 20 20.14 -58.83 -15.13
N ARG A 21 19.25 -58.37 -14.24
CA ARG A 21 19.35 -58.63 -12.78
C ARG A 21 19.20 -60.11 -12.42
N ALA A 22 18.29 -60.80 -13.08
CA ALA A 22 18.01 -62.22 -12.88
C ALA A 22 19.05 -63.16 -13.55
N LEU A 23 20.02 -62.60 -14.29
CA LEU A 23 21.03 -63.39 -15.00
C LEU A 23 22.02 -64.04 -14.01
N ASP A 24 22.16 -65.35 -14.08
CA ASP A 24 23.17 -66.10 -13.32
C ASP A 24 24.51 -66.04 -14.07
N VAL A 25 25.47 -65.35 -13.46
CA VAL A 25 26.82 -65.11 -14.00
C VAL A 25 27.58 -66.43 -14.26
N LYS A 26 27.24 -67.52 -13.56
CA LYS A 26 27.87 -68.85 -13.75
C LYS A 26 27.44 -69.52 -15.06
N SER A 27 26.30 -69.12 -15.62
CA SER A 27 25.76 -69.68 -16.87
C SER A 27 26.39 -69.08 -18.14
N ILE A 28 27.17 -67.99 -17.99
CA ILE A 28 27.87 -67.34 -19.11
C ILE A 28 29.13 -68.15 -19.45
N LYS A 29 29.14 -68.73 -20.65
CA LYS A 29 30.23 -69.60 -21.13
C LYS A 29 31.49 -68.83 -21.51
N ASP A 30 31.34 -67.59 -21.96
CA ASP A 30 32.44 -66.73 -22.39
C ASP A 30 33.11 -66.08 -21.15
N PRO A 31 34.42 -66.31 -20.95
CA PRO A 31 35.15 -65.81 -19.79
C PRO A 31 35.24 -64.27 -19.74
N GLU A 32 35.39 -63.58 -20.87
CA GLU A 32 35.50 -62.12 -20.90
C GLU A 32 34.15 -61.44 -20.61
N LEU A 33 33.08 -61.96 -21.21
CA LEU A 33 31.71 -61.49 -20.96
C LEU A 33 31.29 -61.72 -19.51
N ARG A 34 31.70 -62.85 -18.93
CA ARG A 34 31.44 -63.16 -17.52
C ARG A 34 32.09 -62.17 -16.58
N GLU A 35 33.31 -61.74 -16.89
CA GLU A 35 34.04 -60.74 -16.10
C GLU A 35 33.39 -59.36 -16.22
N LYS A 36 33.04 -58.93 -17.44
CA LYS A 36 32.33 -57.67 -17.68
C LYS A 36 30.97 -57.63 -16.97
N VAL A 37 30.19 -58.71 -17.01
CA VAL A 37 28.89 -58.78 -16.31
C VAL A 37 29.07 -58.74 -14.79
N ARG A 38 30.12 -59.38 -14.25
CA ARG A 38 30.46 -59.32 -12.82
C ARG A 38 30.85 -57.91 -12.38
N GLN A 39 31.64 -57.19 -13.20
CA GLN A 39 32.00 -55.80 -12.95
C GLN A 39 30.78 -54.86 -13.00
N LEU A 40 29.84 -55.07 -13.92
CA LEU A 40 28.65 -54.24 -14.05
C LEU A 40 27.62 -54.48 -12.93
N LYS A 41 27.46 -55.73 -12.47
CA LYS A 41 26.56 -56.09 -11.37
C LYS A 41 27.06 -55.58 -10.00
N GLY A 42 28.38 -55.45 -9.83
CA GLY A 42 29.01 -54.88 -8.63
C GLY A 42 29.04 -53.34 -8.60
N LYS A 43 28.68 -52.65 -9.69
CA LYS A 43 28.65 -51.18 -9.77
C LYS A 43 27.25 -50.58 -9.59
N GLN A 44 26.23 -51.40 -9.37
CA GLN A 44 24.86 -50.95 -9.09
C GLN A 44 24.60 -50.94 -7.59
N ASP A 45 25.34 -50.12 -6.85
CA ASP A 45 24.98 -49.81 -5.46
C ASP A 45 23.70 -48.97 -5.49
N GLY A 46 22.64 -49.46 -4.83
CA GLY A 46 21.44 -48.68 -4.60
C GLY A 46 21.73 -47.57 -3.60
N PHE A 47 21.00 -46.45 -3.69
CA PHE A 47 21.09 -45.36 -2.72
C PHE A 47 21.09 -45.91 -1.29
N THR A 48 22.14 -45.58 -0.55
CA THR A 48 22.28 -45.99 0.83
C THR A 48 21.35 -45.15 1.72
N LEU A 49 20.86 -45.74 2.82
CA LEU A 49 20.09 -44.98 3.81
C LEU A 49 20.91 -43.80 4.37
N LEU A 50 22.23 -43.93 4.40
CA LEU A 50 23.15 -42.90 4.87
C LEU A 50 23.18 -41.69 3.92
N GLU A 51 23.22 -41.91 2.60
CA GLU A 51 23.12 -40.81 1.63
C GLU A 51 21.80 -40.07 1.75
N LEU A 52 20.69 -40.81 1.88
CA LEU A 52 19.39 -40.18 2.08
C LEU A 52 19.34 -39.38 3.39
N LEU A 53 19.94 -39.89 4.47
CA LEU A 53 20.02 -39.21 5.75
C LEU A 53 20.85 -37.92 5.68
N VAL A 54 21.98 -37.94 4.98
CA VAL A 54 22.81 -36.74 4.78
C VAL A 54 22.07 -35.70 3.94
N VAL A 55 21.34 -36.12 2.90
CA VAL A 55 20.56 -35.20 2.05
C VAL A 55 19.46 -34.52 2.87
N ILE A 56 18.67 -35.25 3.65
CA ILE A 56 17.63 -34.63 4.49
C ILE A 56 18.24 -33.74 5.58
N ALA A 57 19.42 -34.08 6.10
CA ALA A 57 20.13 -33.25 7.07
C ALA A 57 20.59 -31.92 6.43
N ILE A 58 21.17 -31.95 5.23
CA ILE A 58 21.54 -30.74 4.48
C ILE A 58 20.30 -29.93 4.09
N MET A 59 19.22 -30.58 3.66
CA MET A 59 17.96 -29.88 3.36
C MET A 59 17.37 -29.22 4.61
N ALA A 60 17.41 -29.89 5.77
CA ALA A 60 16.93 -29.32 7.03
C ALA A 60 17.76 -28.11 7.49
N THR A 61 19.09 -28.15 7.34
CA THR A 61 19.94 -27.00 7.68
C THR A 61 19.74 -25.82 6.72
N LEU A 62 19.62 -26.09 5.42
CA LEU A 62 19.34 -25.05 4.42
C LEU A 62 17.96 -24.43 4.62
N ALA A 63 16.92 -25.26 4.86
CA ALA A 63 15.57 -24.77 5.14
C ALA A 63 15.52 -23.90 6.40
N GLY A 64 16.23 -24.29 7.46
CA GLY A 64 16.35 -23.48 8.68
C GLY A 64 17.03 -22.13 8.43
N SER A 65 18.11 -22.10 7.64
CA SER A 65 18.80 -20.85 7.27
C SER A 65 17.93 -19.93 6.40
N LEU A 66 17.14 -20.50 5.50
CA LEU A 66 16.29 -19.74 4.59
C LEU A 66 15.15 -19.03 5.34
N LEU A 67 14.53 -19.67 6.33
CA LEU A 67 13.45 -19.06 7.12
C LEU A 67 13.87 -17.75 7.79
N VAL A 68 15.10 -17.69 8.34
CA VAL A 68 15.64 -16.46 8.96
C VAL A 68 15.91 -15.36 7.93
N SER A 69 16.15 -15.72 6.66
CA SER A 69 16.38 -14.75 5.58
C SER A 69 15.11 -14.22 4.91
N TYR A 70 13.96 -14.87 5.14
CA TYR A 70 12.66 -14.41 4.63
C TYR A 70 11.94 -13.45 5.59
N ASP A 71 12.30 -13.46 6.87
CA ASP A 71 11.79 -12.53 7.86
C ASP A 71 12.22 -11.09 7.49
N GLY A 72 11.25 -10.20 7.28
CA GLY A 72 11.47 -8.81 6.86
C GLY A 72 11.50 -8.55 5.33
N LEU A 73 11.52 -9.58 4.46
CA LEU A 73 11.41 -9.35 3.01
C LEU A 73 10.02 -8.81 2.60
N GLN A 74 8.97 -9.26 3.30
CA GLN A 74 7.60 -8.79 3.05
C GLN A 74 7.47 -7.30 3.40
N GLY A 75 7.86 -6.88 4.61
CA GLY A 75 7.79 -5.47 5.00
C GLY A 75 8.67 -4.57 4.11
N LYS A 76 9.82 -5.07 3.64
CA LYS A 76 10.63 -4.33 2.67
C LYS A 76 9.96 -4.19 1.30
N ALA A 77 9.24 -5.20 0.84
CA ALA A 77 8.48 -5.14 -0.40
C ALA A 77 7.29 -4.19 -0.29
N ASP A 78 6.60 -4.19 0.85
CA ASP A 78 5.45 -3.31 1.12
C ASP A 78 5.90 -1.84 1.12
N LYS A 79 6.99 -1.50 1.83
CA LYS A 79 7.58 -0.15 1.80
C LYS A 79 8.05 0.25 0.40
N ALA A 80 8.64 -0.67 -0.36
CA ALA A 80 9.03 -0.39 -1.76
C ALA A 80 7.82 -0.04 -2.64
N GLN A 81 6.72 -0.77 -2.47
CA GLN A 81 5.46 -0.48 -3.15
C GLN A 81 4.88 0.88 -2.70
N ALA A 82 4.94 1.19 -1.41
CA ALA A 82 4.49 2.46 -0.87
C ALA A 82 5.29 3.64 -1.43
N THR A 83 6.62 3.58 -1.41
CA THR A 83 7.49 4.60 -2.01
C THR A 83 7.17 4.79 -3.50
N PHE A 84 6.97 3.70 -4.25
CA PHE A 84 6.60 3.78 -5.66
C PHE A 84 5.23 4.45 -5.85
N ASN A 85 4.24 4.06 -5.06
CA ASN A 85 2.88 4.60 -5.15
C ASN A 85 2.84 6.08 -4.74
N LEU A 86 3.57 6.49 -3.71
CA LEU A 86 3.72 7.90 -3.31
C LEU A 86 4.23 8.76 -4.46
N ALA A 87 5.36 8.36 -5.06
CA ALA A 87 5.94 9.08 -6.19
C ALA A 87 5.00 9.09 -7.42
N ALA A 88 4.29 7.98 -7.66
CA ALA A 88 3.32 7.89 -8.75
C ALA A 88 2.14 8.85 -8.52
N ILE A 89 1.60 8.93 -7.31
CA ILE A 89 0.48 9.82 -6.97
C ILE A 89 0.92 11.27 -7.03
N ASP A 90 2.07 11.65 -6.46
CA ASP A 90 2.58 13.03 -6.54
C ASP A 90 2.68 13.48 -8.01
N GLN A 91 3.34 12.68 -8.86
CA GLN A 91 3.45 12.96 -10.28
C GLN A 91 2.07 12.94 -10.97
N GLY A 92 1.19 12.03 -10.58
CA GLY A 92 -0.15 11.88 -11.11
C GLY A 92 -1.02 13.11 -10.86
N VAL A 93 -1.01 13.64 -9.64
CA VAL A 93 -1.77 14.84 -9.24
C VAL A 93 -1.24 16.08 -9.99
N ARG A 94 0.10 16.24 -10.07
CA ARG A 94 0.72 17.33 -10.84
C ARG A 94 0.38 17.25 -12.33
N THR A 95 0.43 16.04 -12.90
CA THR A 95 0.09 15.80 -14.30
C THR A 95 -1.39 16.06 -14.55
N PHE A 96 -2.26 15.66 -13.62
CA PHE A 96 -3.70 15.93 -13.70
C PHE A 96 -3.96 17.44 -13.78
N LYS A 97 -3.40 18.24 -12.86
CA LYS A 97 -3.50 19.72 -12.88
C LYS A 97 -3.04 20.34 -14.20
N VAL A 98 -1.94 19.84 -14.77
CA VAL A 98 -1.43 20.33 -16.07
C VAL A 98 -2.37 19.99 -17.23
N VAL A 99 -3.04 18.84 -17.20
CA VAL A 99 -3.89 18.36 -18.31
C VAL A 99 -5.31 18.91 -18.23
N THR A 100 -5.91 18.94 -17.04
CA THR A 100 -7.30 19.36 -16.83
C THR A 100 -7.43 20.83 -16.52
N GLY A 101 -6.35 21.47 -16.01
CA GLY A 101 -6.38 22.83 -15.48
C GLY A 101 -6.69 22.90 -13.98
N ASP A 102 -7.22 21.82 -13.40
CA ASP A 102 -7.72 21.74 -12.02
C ASP A 102 -7.12 20.54 -11.25
N PHE A 103 -7.09 20.59 -9.92
CA PHE A 103 -6.69 19.44 -9.11
C PHE A 103 -7.81 18.38 -9.06
N PRO A 104 -7.49 17.13 -8.66
CA PRO A 104 -8.50 16.09 -8.56
C PRO A 104 -9.61 16.48 -7.57
N ASN A 105 -10.84 16.41 -8.05
CA ASN A 105 -12.07 16.58 -7.30
C ASN A 105 -12.61 15.21 -6.80
N ARG A 106 -13.59 15.21 -5.89
CA ARG A 106 -14.16 14.01 -5.21
C ARG A 106 -13.12 13.18 -4.46
N LEU A 107 -12.17 13.84 -3.80
CA LEU A 107 -11.21 13.19 -2.89
C LEU A 107 -11.89 12.83 -1.56
N ASP A 108 -11.34 11.86 -0.85
CA ASP A 108 -11.90 11.36 0.41
C ASP A 108 -11.59 12.32 1.56
N ASN A 109 -12.62 12.83 2.22
CA ASN A 109 -12.52 13.58 3.46
C ASN A 109 -12.30 12.60 4.60
N LEU A 110 -11.14 12.66 5.24
CA LEU A 110 -10.74 11.70 6.29
C LEU A 110 -11.34 12.05 7.66
N ILE A 111 -12.48 12.73 7.65
CA ILE A 111 -13.33 12.99 8.81
C ILE A 111 -14.80 12.89 8.39
N ASP A 112 -15.66 12.63 9.36
CA ASP A 112 -17.11 12.76 9.18
C ASP A 112 -17.58 14.23 9.28
N ASP A 113 -18.86 14.47 9.00
CA ASP A 113 -19.51 15.77 9.12
C ASP A 113 -19.75 16.23 10.57
N GLY A 114 -19.49 15.37 11.57
CA GLY A 114 -19.53 15.69 12.99
C GLY A 114 -18.21 16.28 13.53
N ALA A 115 -17.07 15.91 12.94
CA ALA A 115 -15.71 16.30 13.35
C ALA A 115 -15.39 16.01 14.83
N THR A 116 -15.87 14.90 15.37
CA THR A 116 -15.57 14.45 16.74
C THR A 116 -14.47 13.39 16.78
N ALA A 117 -13.93 13.07 17.97
CA ALA A 117 -12.80 12.16 18.21
C ALA A 117 -12.96 10.71 17.69
N ALA A 118 -14.07 10.38 17.00
CA ALA A 118 -14.34 9.12 16.31
C ALA A 118 -14.11 9.23 14.79
N ALA A 119 -13.15 10.06 14.39
CA ALA A 119 -13.04 10.69 13.07
C ALA A 119 -12.88 9.80 11.84
N LEU A 120 -12.84 8.49 12.00
CA LEU A 120 -13.42 7.47 11.11
C LEU A 120 -13.01 6.15 11.75
N PHE A 121 -13.95 5.21 11.94
CA PHE A 121 -13.58 3.95 12.59
C PHE A 121 -12.40 3.26 11.88
N THR A 122 -12.39 3.28 10.55
CA THR A 122 -11.35 2.66 9.71
C THR A 122 -10.03 3.41 9.60
N LEU A 123 -9.84 4.62 10.13
CA LEU A 123 -8.53 5.28 9.92
C LEU A 123 -7.42 4.62 10.76
N PRO A 124 -6.23 4.37 10.18
CA PRO A 124 -5.11 3.82 10.92
C PRO A 124 -4.76 4.67 12.13
N LYS A 125 -4.40 4.03 13.25
CA LYS A 125 -4.09 4.76 14.50
C LYS A 125 -3.00 5.82 14.32
N LYS A 126 -1.93 5.50 13.57
CA LYS A 126 -0.84 6.46 13.33
C LYS A 126 -1.30 7.68 12.53
N LEU A 127 -2.22 7.50 11.59
CA LEU A 127 -2.79 8.59 10.81
C LEU A 127 -3.76 9.42 11.65
N LYS A 128 -4.54 8.80 12.54
CA LYS A 128 -5.39 9.51 13.50
C LYS A 128 -4.59 10.44 14.42
N GLY A 129 -3.40 10.02 14.86
CA GLY A 129 -2.46 10.86 15.61
C GLY A 129 -1.68 11.88 14.76
N LYS A 130 -2.10 12.08 13.51
CA LYS A 130 -1.50 13.01 12.56
C LYS A 130 -2.53 13.80 11.76
N ILE A 131 -3.82 13.65 12.04
CA ILE A 131 -4.88 14.39 11.35
C ILE A 131 -5.70 15.06 12.44
N SER A 132 -6.18 16.26 12.14
CA SER A 132 -7.14 17.04 12.92
C SER A 132 -8.33 17.40 12.01
N SER A 133 -9.34 18.07 12.58
CA SER A 133 -10.45 18.63 11.81
C SER A 133 -10.40 20.15 11.77
N HIS A 134 -10.81 20.73 10.65
CA HIS A 134 -10.96 22.18 10.50
C HIS A 134 -12.31 22.51 9.87
N THR A 135 -12.94 23.59 10.30
CA THR A 135 -14.20 24.08 9.73
C THR A 135 -13.90 25.18 8.74
N LEU A 136 -14.22 24.98 7.47
CA LEU A 136 -13.88 25.92 6.40
C LEU A 136 -14.61 27.25 6.57
N THR A 137 -13.82 28.32 6.44
CA THR A 137 -14.29 29.69 6.23
C THR A 137 -14.66 29.92 4.76
N ILE A 138 -15.18 31.11 4.44
CA ILE A 138 -15.45 31.48 3.04
C ILE A 138 -14.17 31.49 2.20
N ASP A 139 -13.09 32.06 2.73
CA ASP A 139 -11.82 32.16 2.00
C ASP A 139 -11.18 30.77 1.82
N GLY A 140 -11.32 29.87 2.80
CA GLY A 140 -10.89 28.49 2.65
C GLY A 140 -11.65 27.72 1.57
N VAL A 141 -12.96 27.97 1.43
CA VAL A 141 -13.78 27.41 0.35
C VAL A 141 -13.35 28.00 -1.00
N ASP A 142 -13.14 29.31 -1.07
CA ASP A 142 -12.74 30.00 -2.30
C ASP A 142 -11.34 29.55 -2.76
N ALA A 143 -10.40 29.36 -1.84
CA ALA A 143 -9.05 28.84 -2.13
C ALA A 143 -9.08 27.45 -2.77
N LEU A 144 -9.97 26.56 -2.30
CA LEU A 144 -10.15 25.22 -2.84
C LEU A 144 -10.91 25.23 -4.17
N ALA A 145 -11.95 26.05 -4.27
CA ALA A 145 -12.73 26.24 -5.49
C ALA A 145 -11.87 26.84 -6.62
N GLY A 146 -10.93 27.74 -6.29
CA GLY A 146 -9.97 28.33 -7.22
C GLY A 146 -9.08 27.30 -7.92
N VAL A 147 -8.92 26.11 -7.33
CA VAL A 147 -8.19 24.99 -7.94
C VAL A 147 -9.06 23.82 -8.41
N GLY A 148 -10.38 24.00 -8.43
CA GLY A 148 -11.35 23.02 -8.92
C GLY A 148 -11.72 21.92 -7.92
N ILE A 149 -11.38 22.07 -6.63
CA ILE A 149 -11.84 21.18 -5.56
C ILE A 149 -13.13 21.80 -4.99
N ASP A 150 -14.28 21.36 -5.50
CA ASP A 150 -15.60 21.82 -5.05
C ASP A 150 -16.37 20.76 -4.26
N THR A 151 -15.99 19.49 -4.40
CA THR A 151 -16.73 18.35 -3.86
C THR A 151 -15.76 17.34 -3.28
N LEU A 152 -16.02 16.92 -2.05
CA LEU A 152 -15.31 15.82 -1.39
C LEU A 152 -16.24 14.61 -1.25
N ARG A 153 -15.65 13.46 -0.95
CA ARG A 153 -16.36 12.26 -0.51
C ARG A 153 -16.29 12.18 1.00
N LEU A 154 -17.41 12.06 1.68
CA LEU A 154 -17.41 11.83 3.13
C LEU A 154 -18.22 10.60 3.51
N ILE A 155 -17.99 10.11 4.72
CA ILE A 155 -18.90 9.20 5.40
C ILE A 155 -19.57 10.04 6.48
N ASN A 156 -20.90 10.12 6.45
CA ASN A 156 -21.63 10.93 7.43
C ASN A 156 -21.55 10.29 8.83
N GLU A 157 -21.73 11.11 9.87
CA GLU A 157 -21.61 10.71 11.29
C GLU A 157 -22.59 9.56 11.63
N THR A 158 -23.75 9.52 10.97
CA THR A 158 -24.76 8.46 11.19
C THR A 158 -24.28 7.10 10.67
N ASN A 159 -23.55 7.08 9.56
CA ASN A 159 -22.99 5.89 8.94
C ASN A 159 -21.59 5.55 9.49
N ASN A 160 -20.92 6.50 10.17
CA ASN A 160 -19.60 6.31 10.80
C ASN A 160 -19.72 5.60 12.18
N VAL A 161 -20.36 4.43 12.20
CA VAL A 161 -20.49 3.60 13.41
C VAL A 161 -19.87 2.21 13.18
N GLU A 162 -19.27 1.64 14.22
CA GLU A 162 -18.57 0.34 14.16
C GLU A 162 -19.42 -0.78 13.54
N ALA A 163 -20.74 -0.77 13.77
CA ALA A 163 -21.65 -1.76 13.20
C ALA A 163 -21.78 -1.66 11.67
N GLU A 164 -21.92 -0.45 11.12
CA GLU A 164 -22.13 -0.21 9.68
C GLU A 164 -20.79 -0.28 8.93
N VAL A 165 -19.74 0.26 9.52
CA VAL A 165 -18.39 0.27 8.96
C VAL A 165 -17.74 -1.11 9.07
N GLY A 166 -17.96 -1.84 10.16
CA GLY A 166 -17.44 -3.20 10.36
C GLY A 166 -18.10 -4.25 9.47
N ASP A 167 -19.30 -3.99 8.94
CA ASP A 167 -19.94 -4.83 7.92
C ASP A 167 -19.30 -4.65 6.52
N LEU A 168 -18.46 -3.63 6.33
CA LEU A 168 -17.68 -3.48 5.09
C LEU A 168 -16.58 -4.52 5.02
N SER A 169 -16.77 -5.52 4.17
CA SER A 169 -15.74 -6.53 3.88
C SER A 169 -14.44 -6.00 3.25
N ILE A 170 -14.41 -4.73 2.81
CA ILE A 170 -13.23 -4.08 2.20
C ILE A 170 -13.20 -2.59 2.60
N PRO A 171 -12.41 -2.17 3.59
CA PRO A 171 -12.39 -0.79 4.09
C PRO A 171 -11.91 0.23 3.07
N ASN A 172 -11.04 -0.20 2.15
CA ASN A 172 -10.58 0.61 1.02
C ASN A 172 -11.69 1.02 0.03
N ARG A 173 -12.92 0.56 0.27
CA ARG A 173 -14.15 0.94 -0.43
C ARG A 173 -15.14 1.69 0.45
N ALA A 174 -14.79 2.04 1.69
CA ALA A 174 -15.72 2.73 2.59
C ALA A 174 -16.26 4.04 1.99
N PHE A 175 -15.42 4.76 1.25
CA PHE A 175 -15.79 5.98 0.53
C PHE A 175 -16.34 5.75 -0.89
N ASP A 176 -16.43 4.50 -1.37
CA ASP A 176 -17.09 4.19 -2.65
C ASP A 176 -18.60 4.48 -2.54
N ASP A 177 -19.27 4.65 -3.69
CA ASP A 177 -20.73 4.79 -3.73
C ASP A 177 -21.46 3.52 -3.25
N ALA A 178 -22.67 3.70 -2.72
CA ALA A 178 -23.58 2.59 -2.44
C ALA A 178 -23.84 1.74 -3.70
N ASP A 179 -23.97 0.41 -3.62
CA ASP A 179 -24.03 -0.43 -2.41
C ASP A 179 -22.64 -0.95 -1.94
N ARG A 180 -21.53 -0.44 -2.48
CA ARG A 180 -20.18 -0.96 -2.18
C ARG A 180 -19.53 -0.29 -0.98
N GLY A 181 -19.88 0.97 -0.74
CA GLY A 181 -19.41 1.77 0.37
C GLY A 181 -20.53 2.61 0.96
N LEU A 182 -20.14 3.50 1.87
CA LEU A 182 -21.00 4.43 2.61
C LEU A 182 -20.73 5.89 2.21
N GLY A 183 -19.93 6.11 1.15
CA GLY A 183 -19.49 7.43 0.76
C GLY A 183 -20.61 8.24 0.10
N GLU A 184 -20.69 9.51 0.48
CA GLU A 184 -21.61 10.51 -0.07
C GLU A 184 -20.80 11.71 -0.58
N ASP A 185 -21.32 12.41 -1.58
CA ASP A 185 -20.71 13.64 -2.09
C ASP A 185 -21.03 14.82 -1.15
N LEU A 186 -20.00 15.49 -0.65
CA LEU A 186 -20.06 16.75 0.09
C LEU A 186 -19.65 17.89 -0.84
N THR A 187 -20.60 18.71 -1.27
CA THR A 187 -20.28 20.01 -1.87
C THR A 187 -19.75 20.95 -0.79
N LEU A 188 -18.55 21.49 -1.00
CA LEU A 188 -17.89 22.37 -0.06
C LEU A 188 -18.61 23.72 0.04
N ALA A 189 -18.84 24.15 1.27
CA ALA A 189 -19.43 25.43 1.60
C ALA A 189 -18.89 25.93 2.95
N VAL A 190 -19.19 27.18 3.30
CA VAL A 190 -18.83 27.73 4.61
C VAL A 190 -19.42 26.85 5.71
N GLY A 191 -18.60 26.45 6.67
CA GLY A 191 -18.99 25.54 7.74
C GLY A 191 -18.78 24.06 7.43
N SER A 192 -18.41 23.69 6.20
CA SER A 192 -17.98 22.32 5.89
C SER A 192 -16.74 21.97 6.70
N LYS A 193 -16.72 20.76 7.28
CA LYS A 193 -15.59 20.25 8.04
C LYS A 193 -14.69 19.42 7.13
N VAL A 194 -13.39 19.66 7.18
CA VAL A 194 -12.38 18.94 6.40
C VAL A 194 -11.25 18.42 7.27
N ALA A 195 -10.66 17.30 6.84
CA ALA A 195 -9.46 16.74 7.44
C ALA A 195 -8.23 17.61 7.14
N VAL A 196 -7.38 17.80 8.13
CA VAL A 196 -6.12 18.58 8.04
C VAL A 196 -5.00 17.82 8.72
N ILE A 197 -3.75 17.96 8.26
CA ILE A 197 -2.62 17.20 8.84
C ILE A 197 -2.10 17.83 10.15
N GLU A 198 -2.26 19.13 10.31
CA GLU A 198 -2.14 19.88 11.58
C GLU A 198 -2.39 21.36 11.27
N PHE A 199 -2.62 22.14 12.33
CA PHE A 199 -2.45 23.58 12.37
C PHE A 199 -2.29 24.00 13.84
N GLU A 200 -1.80 25.20 14.11
CA GLU A 200 -1.63 25.66 15.49
C GLU A 200 -2.97 25.68 16.25
N GLY A 201 -2.97 25.13 17.47
CA GLY A 201 -4.17 25.01 18.30
C GLY A 201 -5.05 23.81 17.94
N SER A 202 -4.73 23.05 16.90
CA SER A 202 -5.45 21.82 16.56
C SER A 202 -5.17 20.69 17.55
N VAL A 203 -6.11 19.75 17.67
CA VAL A 203 -5.94 18.53 18.45
C VAL A 203 -6.14 17.35 17.49
N ASP A 204 -5.14 16.48 17.42
CA ASP A 204 -5.19 15.29 16.57
C ASP A 204 -6.38 14.38 16.95
N LEU A 205 -6.89 13.65 15.97
CA LEU A 205 -8.11 12.85 16.09
C LEU A 205 -8.00 11.68 17.07
N ASP A 206 -6.78 11.26 17.43
CA ASP A 206 -6.54 10.27 18.49
C ASP A 206 -6.57 10.86 19.91
N ALA A 207 -6.99 12.12 20.04
CA ALA A 207 -6.98 12.91 21.28
C ALA A 207 -5.57 13.14 21.85
N GLY A 208 -4.61 13.39 20.95
CA GLY A 208 -3.25 13.81 21.28
C GLY A 208 -3.15 15.18 21.95
N ASP A 209 -1.91 15.64 22.15
CA ASP A 209 -1.65 16.98 22.67
C ASP A 209 -2.00 18.04 21.61
N THR A 210 -2.36 19.24 22.06
CA THR A 210 -2.61 20.37 21.16
C THR A 210 -1.34 20.74 20.41
N THR A 211 -1.42 20.86 19.09
CA THR A 211 -0.33 21.33 18.23
C THR A 211 0.02 22.77 18.59
N THR A 212 1.30 23.04 18.86
CA THR A 212 1.81 24.38 19.22
C THR A 212 2.73 24.99 18.16
N ASP A 213 3.10 24.23 17.13
CA ASP A 213 3.97 24.68 16.05
C ASP A 213 3.71 23.89 14.75
N SER A 214 4.27 24.36 13.64
CA SER A 214 4.18 23.70 12.32
C SER A 214 5.38 22.76 12.07
N SER A 215 5.92 22.11 13.11
CA SER A 215 7.16 21.32 12.98
C SER A 215 7.00 20.09 12.08
N ARG A 216 5.84 19.43 12.06
CA ARG A 216 5.61 18.27 11.18
C ARG A 216 5.43 18.73 9.74
N LEU A 217 4.74 19.84 9.51
CA LEU A 217 4.62 20.48 8.20
C LEU A 217 5.97 20.93 7.62
N ARG A 218 6.89 21.42 8.46
CA ARG A 218 8.29 21.66 8.05
C ARG A 218 8.94 20.38 7.55
N ASP A 219 8.78 19.29 8.28
CA ASP A 219 9.45 18.03 7.93
C ASP A 219 8.83 17.37 6.68
N ILE A 220 7.52 17.54 6.45
CA ILE A 220 6.80 16.96 5.29
C ILE A 220 6.98 17.79 4.02
N ALA A 221 6.86 19.12 4.12
CA ALA A 221 6.73 20.01 2.97
C ALA A 221 7.73 21.18 2.98
N GLY A 222 8.61 21.27 3.97
CA GLY A 222 9.58 22.35 4.09
C GLY A 222 8.97 23.71 4.46
N LEU A 223 7.78 23.70 5.05
CA LEU A 223 7.09 24.91 5.53
C LEU A 223 7.80 25.53 6.74
N ASP A 224 7.55 26.82 7.02
CA ASP A 224 8.22 27.51 8.12
C ASP A 224 7.59 27.10 9.45
N ALA A 225 8.36 26.44 10.32
CA ALA A 225 7.86 25.98 11.61
C ALA A 225 7.48 27.14 12.55
N ALA A 226 7.96 28.35 12.27
CA ALA A 226 7.65 29.55 13.06
C ALA A 226 6.37 30.27 12.63
N LEU A 227 5.68 29.79 11.58
CA LEU A 227 4.39 30.35 11.16
C LEU A 227 3.29 29.28 11.23
N PRO A 228 2.06 29.65 11.58
CA PRO A 228 0.93 28.73 11.53
C PRO A 228 0.52 28.47 10.08
N HIS A 229 0.35 27.20 9.72
CA HIS A 229 -0.05 26.79 8.38
C HIS A 229 -1.31 25.93 8.44
N LEU A 230 -2.23 26.14 7.49
CA LEU A 230 -3.43 25.33 7.34
C LEU A 230 -3.31 24.44 6.10
N VAL A 231 -3.18 23.14 6.33
CA VAL A 231 -2.98 22.15 5.28
C VAL A 231 -4.07 21.09 5.32
N ILE A 232 -4.91 21.08 4.28
CA ILE A 232 -5.98 20.09 4.08
C ILE A 232 -5.38 18.76 3.65
N ALA A 233 -5.86 17.68 4.24
CA ALA A 233 -5.41 16.31 4.01
C ALA A 233 -6.56 15.47 3.44
N LEU A 234 -6.46 15.05 2.18
CA LEU A 234 -7.54 14.35 1.47
C LEU A 234 -7.06 13.01 0.93
N GLY A 235 -7.83 11.95 1.14
CA GLY A 235 -7.51 10.61 0.64
C GLY A 235 -7.78 10.46 -0.87
N VAL A 236 -6.95 9.68 -1.56
CA VAL A 236 -7.15 9.35 -2.98
C VAL A 236 -8.00 8.08 -3.09
N GLY A 237 -9.32 8.26 -3.11
CA GLY A 237 -10.31 7.18 -3.26
C GLY A 237 -10.56 6.75 -4.71
N ASN A 238 -11.28 5.63 -4.90
CA ASN A 238 -11.62 5.14 -6.24
C ASN A 238 -12.55 6.09 -7.00
N ASN A 239 -13.42 6.82 -6.29
CA ASN A 239 -14.37 7.77 -6.86
C ASN A 239 -13.78 9.16 -7.14
N SER A 240 -12.52 9.38 -6.77
CA SER A 240 -11.80 10.61 -7.11
C SER A 240 -11.64 10.73 -8.62
N SER A 241 -11.70 11.96 -9.13
CA SER A 241 -11.63 12.25 -10.57
C SER A 241 -10.30 11.86 -11.23
N ILE A 242 -9.23 11.63 -10.45
CA ILE A 242 -7.95 11.10 -10.94
C ILE A 242 -7.98 9.58 -11.18
N VAL A 243 -8.97 8.87 -10.59
CA VAL A 243 -9.15 7.42 -10.70
C VAL A 243 -10.39 7.03 -11.53
N SER A 244 -11.57 7.54 -11.15
CA SER A 244 -12.84 7.20 -11.81
C SER A 244 -13.36 8.37 -12.63
N THR A 245 -13.89 8.04 -13.82
CA THR A 245 -14.46 9.00 -14.75
C THR A 245 -15.98 8.92 -14.74
N ASP A 246 -16.64 9.47 -13.73
CA ASP A 246 -18.09 9.73 -13.80
C ASP A 246 -18.41 11.00 -14.61
N SER A 247 -17.42 11.89 -14.84
CA SER A 247 -17.66 13.25 -15.36
C SER A 247 -16.99 13.58 -16.72
N GLY A 248 -16.59 12.57 -17.51
CA GLY A 248 -16.24 12.79 -18.93
C GLY A 248 -14.89 13.45 -19.26
N ALA A 249 -14.03 13.70 -18.27
CA ALA A 249 -12.63 14.07 -18.52
C ALA A 249 -11.75 12.81 -18.46
N ASN A 250 -11.26 12.35 -19.61
CA ASN A 250 -10.20 11.34 -19.68
C ASN A 250 -8.88 11.95 -19.17
N ALA A 251 -8.69 11.95 -17.86
CA ALA A 251 -7.40 12.20 -17.21
C ALA A 251 -7.05 11.09 -16.20
N ALA A 252 -7.64 9.90 -16.35
CA ALA A 252 -7.38 8.74 -15.50
C ALA A 252 -5.90 8.33 -15.58
N ASN A 253 -5.09 8.87 -14.67
CA ASN A 253 -3.71 8.44 -14.45
C ASN A 253 -3.68 7.05 -13.78
N PHE A 254 -4.77 6.67 -13.11
CA PHE A 254 -4.87 5.42 -12.39
C PHE A 254 -6.15 4.65 -12.76
N SER A 255 -6.04 3.34 -12.99
CA SER A 255 -7.20 2.47 -13.20
C SER A 255 -7.94 2.14 -11.90
N GLN A 256 -7.28 2.32 -10.75
CA GLN A 256 -7.79 2.14 -9.41
C GLN A 256 -6.92 2.98 -8.48
N ALA A 257 -7.47 3.50 -7.38
CA ALA A 257 -6.67 4.16 -6.36
C ALA A 257 -5.57 3.19 -5.88
N PRO A 258 -4.30 3.64 -5.76
CA PRO A 258 -3.28 2.85 -5.09
C PRO A 258 -3.62 2.65 -3.61
N PHE A 259 -3.06 1.62 -3.00
CA PHE A 259 -3.21 1.38 -1.56
C PHE A 259 -1.91 0.82 -0.95
N TYR A 260 -1.77 1.03 0.35
CA TYR A 260 -0.70 0.48 1.19
C TYR A 260 -1.08 -0.93 1.64
N GLY A 261 -0.16 -1.89 1.49
CA GLY A 261 -0.46 -3.32 1.67
C GLY A 261 -0.45 -3.80 3.12
N SER A 262 0.19 -3.07 4.04
CA SER A 262 0.39 -3.48 5.44
C SER A 262 -0.52 -2.74 6.43
N VAL A 263 -1.73 -2.35 6.01
CA VAL A 263 -2.79 -1.89 6.93
C VAL A 263 -3.65 -3.08 7.36
N ASP A 264 -4.32 -2.95 8.52
CA ASP A 264 -5.22 -4.00 9.00
C ASP A 264 -6.46 -4.16 8.10
N GLU A 265 -7.16 -5.31 8.22
CA GLU A 265 -8.29 -5.67 7.34
C GLU A 265 -9.44 -4.66 7.41
N ASP A 266 -9.55 -3.90 8.50
CA ASP A 266 -10.56 -2.87 8.77
C ASP A 266 -10.04 -1.43 8.55
N GLU A 267 -8.78 -1.26 8.12
CA GLU A 267 -8.13 0.04 8.03
C GLU A 267 -8.10 0.67 6.63
N TYR A 268 -8.19 2.00 6.58
CA TYR A 268 -8.09 2.81 5.38
C TYR A 268 -6.66 2.80 4.86
N GLY A 269 -6.49 2.18 3.71
CA GLY A 269 -5.21 1.92 3.09
C GLY A 269 -4.84 2.88 1.96
N ARG A 270 -5.51 4.02 1.78
CA ARG A 270 -5.19 4.94 0.67
C ARG A 270 -4.22 6.04 1.09
N PHE A 271 -3.48 6.52 0.10
CA PHE A 271 -2.58 7.66 0.25
C PHE A 271 -3.36 8.96 0.35
N VAL A 272 -2.76 9.94 1.02
CA VAL A 272 -3.38 11.22 1.35
C VAL A 272 -2.61 12.34 0.66
N VAL A 273 -3.30 13.16 -0.11
CA VAL A 273 -2.75 14.36 -0.77
C VAL A 273 -2.93 15.58 0.12
N LEU A 274 -1.94 16.47 0.09
CA LEU A 274 -1.88 17.64 0.97
C LEU A 274 -2.03 18.94 0.16
N PHE A 275 -2.97 19.78 0.59
CA PHE A 275 -3.24 21.10 0.01
C PHE A 275 -3.08 22.19 1.05
N HIS A 276 -2.09 23.07 0.85
CA HIS A 276 -1.84 24.24 1.68
C HIS A 276 -2.75 25.38 1.24
N ILE A 277 -3.61 25.85 2.13
CA ILE A 277 -4.64 26.87 1.82
C ILE A 277 -4.42 28.20 2.53
N ALA A 278 -3.71 28.19 3.66
CA ALA A 278 -3.45 29.42 4.41
C ALA A 278 -2.12 29.36 5.19
N THR A 279 -1.52 30.52 5.38
CA THR A 279 -0.43 30.78 6.32
C THR A 279 -0.81 32.01 7.11
N ASP A 280 -0.90 31.90 8.42
CA ASP A 280 -1.06 33.08 9.28
C ASP A 280 0.28 33.83 9.31
N GLU A 281 0.35 34.99 8.65
CA GLU A 281 1.55 35.82 8.63
C GLU A 281 1.69 36.69 9.89
N ALA A 282 0.63 36.82 10.70
CA ALA A 282 0.61 37.57 11.94
C ALA A 282 1.14 36.75 13.14
N ASP A 283 1.20 35.42 13.01
CA ASP A 283 1.69 34.48 14.04
C ASP A 283 0.89 34.63 15.34
N ASP A 284 -0.44 34.80 15.22
CA ASP A 284 -1.35 34.89 16.36
C ASP A 284 -2.15 33.60 16.59
N GLY A 285 -1.96 32.61 15.70
CA GLY A 285 -2.55 31.28 15.79
C GLY A 285 -4.00 31.25 15.31
N THR A 286 -4.46 32.31 14.64
CA THR A 286 -5.80 32.40 14.08
C THR A 286 -5.77 32.63 12.57
N PHE A 287 -6.53 31.83 11.83
CA PHE A 287 -6.76 32.06 10.40
C PHE A 287 -8.01 32.93 10.27
N ASP A 288 -7.84 34.25 10.17
CA ASP A 288 -8.96 35.18 10.25
C ASP A 288 -9.58 35.42 8.86
N PRO A 289 -10.87 35.09 8.64
CA PRO A 289 -11.48 35.27 7.34
C PRO A 289 -11.68 36.76 7.00
N GLY A 290 -11.24 37.15 5.81
CA GLY A 290 -11.29 38.53 5.31
C GLY A 290 -10.14 39.42 5.76
N GLU A 291 -9.14 38.90 6.47
CA GLU A 291 -7.84 39.57 6.60
C GLU A 291 -7.00 39.32 5.35
N ASP A 292 -6.49 40.39 4.74
CA ASP A 292 -5.66 40.31 3.54
C ASP A 292 -4.30 39.65 3.91
N GLY A 293 -4.14 38.37 3.59
CA GLY A 293 -2.83 37.69 3.66
C GLY A 293 -2.87 36.24 4.11
N ASP A 294 -3.83 35.87 4.94
CA ASP A 294 -3.82 34.54 5.57
C ASP A 294 -4.14 33.43 4.58
N PHE A 295 -5.23 33.58 3.84
CA PHE A 295 -5.67 32.60 2.85
C PHE A 295 -5.09 32.90 1.47
N PHE A 296 -4.71 31.84 0.76
CA PHE A 296 -4.26 31.96 -0.62
C PHE A 296 -5.45 32.09 -1.58
N GLU A 297 -5.27 32.83 -2.68
CA GLU A 297 -6.26 32.87 -3.78
C GLU A 297 -6.53 31.48 -4.37
N GLU A 298 -5.50 30.62 -4.39
CA GLU A 298 -5.56 29.24 -4.87
C GLU A 298 -4.78 28.31 -3.93
N ALA A 299 -5.38 27.18 -3.57
CA ALA A 299 -4.74 26.14 -2.78
C ALA A 299 -3.48 25.57 -3.48
N LYS A 300 -2.42 25.32 -2.71
CA LYS A 300 -1.15 24.79 -3.23
C LYS A 300 -1.00 23.32 -2.88
N PHE A 301 -0.82 22.47 -3.89
CA PHE A 301 -0.44 21.07 -3.66
C PHE A 301 1.02 20.98 -3.18
N ILE A 302 1.24 20.45 -1.98
CA ILE A 302 2.57 20.40 -1.35
C ILE A 302 3.17 19.00 -1.30
N GLY A 303 2.36 17.95 -1.34
CA GLY A 303 2.88 16.58 -1.33
C GLY A 303 1.82 15.51 -1.06
N VAL A 304 2.32 14.29 -0.87
CA VAL A 304 1.52 13.10 -0.58
C VAL A 304 2.14 12.40 0.62
N VAL A 305 1.30 11.90 1.51
CA VAL A 305 1.68 11.04 2.63
C VAL A 305 1.00 9.69 2.51
N ASP A 306 1.61 8.68 3.12
CA ASP A 306 1.05 7.34 3.17
C ASP A 306 -0.04 7.20 4.25
N THR A 307 -0.49 5.96 4.45
CA THR A 307 -1.54 5.61 5.42
C THR A 307 -1.10 5.73 6.87
N PHE A 308 0.19 5.95 7.12
CA PHE A 308 0.76 6.21 8.44
C PHE A 308 1.17 7.68 8.60
N GLY A 309 0.92 8.50 7.57
CA GLY A 309 1.27 9.92 7.53
C GLY A 309 2.77 10.16 7.31
N ASP A 310 3.48 9.19 6.72
CA ASP A 310 4.89 9.29 6.39
C ASP A 310 5.03 9.78 4.94
N TRP A 311 5.98 10.70 4.72
CA TRP A 311 6.22 11.32 3.41
C TRP A 311 7.30 10.58 2.63
N LEU A 312 7.50 10.93 1.35
CA LEU A 312 8.32 10.15 0.42
C LEU A 312 9.74 9.86 0.93
N ASP A 313 10.46 10.86 1.45
CA ASP A 313 11.84 10.63 1.88
C ASP A 313 11.90 9.85 3.21
N GLU A 314 10.89 9.97 4.06
CA GLU A 314 10.75 9.17 5.28
C GLU A 314 10.53 7.70 4.91
N GLU A 315 9.57 7.41 4.03
CA GLU A 315 9.33 6.06 3.50
C GLU A 315 10.57 5.48 2.80
N LEU A 316 11.30 6.31 2.03
CA LEU A 316 12.53 5.90 1.37
C LEU A 316 13.66 5.62 2.38
N ALA A 317 13.77 6.44 3.44
CA ALA A 317 14.75 6.23 4.50
C ALA A 317 14.46 4.93 5.26
N GLU A 318 13.19 4.62 5.53
CA GLU A 318 12.79 3.36 6.14
C GLU A 318 13.04 2.15 5.22
N PHE A 319 12.72 2.27 3.92
CA PHE A 319 12.99 1.23 2.93
C PHE A 319 14.49 0.93 2.77
N THR A 320 15.34 1.96 2.81
CA THR A 320 16.80 1.83 2.72
C THR A 320 17.46 1.46 4.05
N GLY A 321 16.70 1.41 5.14
CA GLY A 321 17.21 1.10 6.48
C GLY A 321 18.03 2.23 7.12
N GLN A 322 17.85 3.45 6.63
CA GLN A 322 18.46 4.67 7.20
C GLN A 322 17.66 5.20 8.38
N LYS A 323 16.37 4.84 8.47
CA LYS A 323 15.46 5.16 9.57
C LYS A 323 14.75 3.88 10.03
N SER A 324 14.51 3.76 11.34
CA SER A 324 13.92 2.58 11.99
C SER A 324 12.52 2.84 12.49
#